data_AF-A0A516P364-F1
#
_entry.id   AF-A0A516P364-F1
#
_cell.length_a   1.000
_cell.length_b   1.000
_cell.length_c   1.000
_cell.angle_alpha   90.00
_cell.angle_beta   90.00
_cell.angle_gamma   90.00
#
_symmetry.space_group_name_H-M   'P 1'
#
loop_
_entity.id
_entity.type
_entity.pdbx_description
1 polymer ?
#
loop_
_entity_poly.entity_id
_entity_poly.type
_entity_poly.pdbx_seq_one_letter_code
_entity_poly.pdbx_strand_id
1 'polypeptide(L)'
;MQKPIYEIFDSIRSGEMGDSQMHKFIMDYSNNYDIEILKLLLRDLEFYFFMEKEEKESEFSWDEKEKKIKELEEKNKEIPVYPSFKGAIELTQKQFEAKEKLKKTGWDFDKMPPNIDWEKILYPFEFFCLYQFERLLKNKIVEVNEKSLNENRTVVTNIFEIPENEYSGKNELSPKEKLIVLDKLGIVELLRQKLNFNDNATHLAEILGAITGIDNTKGTLTGYCNYLTRSDHSNKNSPYSSENTVNKAMQIYNTFKLKDKTN
;
A
#
# COMPACT_ATOMS: atom_id res chain seq x y z
N MET A 1 -8.64 -35.78 9.08
CA MET A 1 -8.81 -35.56 7.64
C MET A 1 -9.32 -34.13 7.50
N GLN A 2 -8.60 -33.25 6.83
CA GLN A 2 -9.02 -31.85 6.68
C GLN A 2 -10.22 -31.85 5.73
N LYS A 3 -11.38 -31.31 6.16
CA LYS A 3 -12.54 -31.16 5.28
C LYS A 3 -12.15 -30.28 4.08
N PRO A 4 -12.61 -30.57 2.86
CA PRO A 4 -12.53 -29.64 1.74
C PRO A 4 -13.01 -28.25 2.15
N ILE A 5 -12.35 -27.20 1.66
CA ILE A 5 -12.62 -25.84 2.12
C ILE A 5 -14.07 -25.40 1.88
N TYR A 6 -14.72 -25.89 0.82
CA TYR A 6 -16.12 -25.60 0.53
C TYR A 6 -17.09 -26.26 1.51
N GLU A 7 -16.79 -27.46 2.03
CA GLU A 7 -17.62 -28.06 3.09
C GLU A 7 -17.58 -27.22 4.39
N ILE A 8 -16.46 -26.53 4.64
CA ILE A 8 -16.38 -25.59 5.76
C ILE A 8 -17.24 -24.37 5.49
N PHE A 9 -17.24 -23.85 4.26
CA PHE A 9 -18.12 -22.74 3.88
C PHE A 9 -19.60 -23.14 3.94
N ASP A 10 -19.96 -24.36 3.57
CA ASP A 10 -21.32 -24.89 3.74
C ASP A 10 -21.73 -24.93 5.21
N SER A 11 -20.86 -25.41 6.10
CA SER A 11 -21.10 -25.39 7.55
C SER A 11 -21.21 -23.96 8.11
N ILE A 12 -20.47 -22.99 7.57
CA ILE A 12 -20.59 -21.58 7.96
C ILE A 12 -21.93 -21.01 7.45
N ARG A 13 -22.26 -21.23 6.18
CA ARG A 13 -23.50 -20.77 5.55
C ARG A 13 -24.74 -21.28 6.28
N SER A 14 -24.75 -22.56 6.65
CA SER A 14 -25.82 -23.20 7.42
C SER A 14 -25.89 -22.76 8.89
N GLY A 15 -24.93 -21.95 9.36
CA GLY A 15 -24.88 -21.44 10.73
C GLY A 15 -24.41 -22.47 11.77
N GLU A 16 -23.83 -23.60 11.34
CA GLU A 16 -23.28 -24.61 12.23
C GLU A 16 -22.02 -24.15 12.95
N MET A 17 -21.33 -23.15 12.40
CA MET A 17 -20.16 -22.52 13.00
C MET A 17 -20.51 -21.14 13.52
N GLY A 18 -20.37 -20.93 14.84
CA GLY A 18 -20.43 -19.60 15.45
C GLY A 18 -19.10 -18.85 15.37
N ASP A 19 -19.12 -17.55 15.69
CA ASP A 19 -17.97 -16.64 15.57
C ASP A 19 -16.67 -17.17 16.21
N SER A 20 -16.77 -17.77 17.40
CA SER A 20 -15.60 -18.32 18.11
C SER A 20 -14.98 -19.51 17.36
N GLN A 21 -15.81 -20.35 16.74
CA GLN A 21 -15.37 -21.47 15.92
C GLN A 21 -14.77 -20.97 14.60
N MET A 22 -15.38 -19.95 13.98
CA MET A 22 -14.82 -19.29 12.80
C MET A 22 -13.45 -18.69 13.08
N HIS A 23 -13.28 -17.98 14.20
CA HIS A 23 -11.99 -17.42 14.62
C HIS A 23 -10.92 -18.48 14.80
N LYS A 24 -11.25 -19.57 15.51
CA LYS A 24 -10.34 -20.69 15.70
C LYS A 24 -9.97 -21.34 14.35
N PHE A 25 -10.95 -21.54 13.48
CA PHE A 25 -10.71 -22.07 12.14
C PHE A 25 -9.75 -21.19 11.34
N ILE A 26 -9.96 -19.86 11.30
CA ILE A 26 -9.07 -18.94 10.60
C ILE A 26 -7.65 -19.08 11.13
N MET A 27 -7.48 -19.05 12.45
CA MET A 27 -6.17 -19.17 13.10
C MET A 27 -5.46 -20.48 12.74
N ASP A 28 -6.17 -21.61 12.85
CA ASP A 28 -5.63 -22.95 12.60
C ASP A 28 -5.32 -23.14 11.11
N TYR A 29 -6.20 -22.69 10.20
CA TYR A 29 -6.05 -22.84 8.76
C TYR A 29 -4.92 -21.98 8.19
N SER A 30 -4.78 -20.75 8.70
CA SER A 30 -3.78 -19.79 8.23
C SER A 30 -2.40 -19.96 8.88
N ASN A 31 -2.14 -21.06 9.59
CA ASN A 31 -0.89 -21.25 10.33
C ASN A 31 -0.56 -20.04 11.23
N ASN A 32 -1.49 -19.67 12.11
CA ASN A 32 -1.38 -18.50 12.99
C ASN A 32 -1.35 -17.16 12.23
N TYR A 33 -2.33 -16.95 11.35
CA TYR A 33 -2.59 -15.70 10.63
C TYR A 33 -1.52 -15.32 9.59
N ASP A 34 -0.94 -16.30 8.91
CA ASP A 34 -0.13 -16.04 7.71
C ASP A 34 -0.95 -15.26 6.68
N ILE A 35 -0.43 -14.10 6.28
CA ILE A 35 -1.15 -13.14 5.44
C ILE A 35 -1.45 -13.68 4.04
N GLU A 36 -0.56 -14.48 3.47
CA GLU A 36 -0.76 -15.03 2.13
C GLU A 36 -1.82 -16.13 2.20
N ILE A 37 -1.80 -16.97 3.23
CA ILE A 37 -2.85 -17.98 3.43
C ILE A 37 -4.20 -17.31 3.71
N LEU A 38 -4.25 -16.22 4.47
CA LEU A 38 -5.48 -15.46 4.70
C LEU A 38 -6.07 -14.87 3.40
N LYS A 39 -5.23 -14.31 2.53
CA LYS A 39 -5.67 -13.80 1.22
C LYS A 39 -6.15 -14.92 0.30
N LEU A 40 -5.48 -16.07 0.31
CA LEU A 40 -5.90 -17.25 -0.45
C LEU A 40 -7.27 -17.75 0.04
N LEU A 41 -7.45 -17.85 1.36
CA LEU A 41 -8.72 -18.23 1.98
C LEU A 41 -9.85 -17.24 1.63
N LEU A 42 -9.57 -15.93 1.63
CA LEU A 42 -10.52 -14.91 1.20
C LEU A 42 -10.91 -15.10 -0.27
N ARG A 43 -9.94 -15.34 -1.16
CA ARG A 43 -10.21 -15.60 -2.58
C ARG A 43 -11.05 -16.84 -2.80
N ASP A 44 -10.76 -17.92 -2.06
CA ASP A 44 -11.54 -19.16 -2.15
C ASP A 44 -12.99 -18.94 -1.68
N LEU A 45 -13.19 -18.12 -0.64
CA LEU A 45 -14.51 -17.69 -0.17
C LEU A 45 -15.24 -16.83 -1.20
N GLU A 46 -14.57 -15.86 -1.82
CA GLU A 46 -15.14 -14.99 -2.86
C GLU A 46 -15.59 -15.80 -4.09
N PHE A 47 -14.80 -16.80 -4.48
CA PHE A 47 -15.17 -17.71 -5.57
C PHE A 47 -16.36 -18.60 -5.20
N TYR A 48 -16.37 -19.15 -3.98
CA TYR A 48 -17.52 -19.89 -3.47
C TYR A 48 -18.80 -19.02 -3.46
N PHE A 49 -18.71 -17.78 -2.97
CA PHE A 49 -19.81 -16.82 -3.00
C PHE A 49 -20.36 -16.61 -4.41
N PHE A 50 -19.48 -16.45 -5.40
CA PHE A 50 -19.88 -16.26 -6.78
C PHE A 50 -20.69 -17.45 -7.29
N MET A 51 -20.16 -18.67 -7.13
CA MET A 51 -20.81 -19.90 -7.58
C MET A 51 -22.16 -20.13 -6.91
N GLU A 52 -22.21 -20.02 -5.58
CA GLU A 52 -23.43 -20.30 -4.82
C GLU A 52 -24.52 -19.26 -5.07
N LYS A 53 -24.15 -18.00 -5.30
CA LYS A 53 -25.13 -16.97 -5.68
C LYS A 53 -25.73 -17.25 -7.05
N GLU A 54 -24.91 -17.64 -8.02
CA GLU A 54 -25.42 -18.02 -9.34
C GLU A 54 -26.34 -19.23 -9.26
N GLU A 55 -25.95 -20.27 -8.51
CA GLU A 55 -26.77 -21.46 -8.30
C GLU A 55 -28.08 -21.11 -7.60
N LYS A 56 -28.03 -20.36 -6.49
CA LYS A 56 -29.21 -19.96 -5.74
C LYS A 56 -30.15 -19.09 -6.55
N GLU A 57 -29.62 -18.16 -7.34
CA GLU A 57 -30.43 -17.31 -8.20
C GLU A 57 -31.08 -18.09 -9.35
N SER A 58 -30.45 -19.17 -9.81
CA SER A 58 -31.00 -20.05 -10.86
C SER A 58 -32.22 -20.87 -10.42
N GLU A 59 -32.42 -21.04 -9.10
CA GLU A 59 -33.62 -21.67 -8.54
C GLU A 59 -34.90 -20.86 -8.82
N PHE A 60 -34.77 -19.58 -9.15
CA PHE A 60 -35.89 -18.67 -9.38
C PHE A 60 -36.07 -18.39 -10.87
N SER A 61 -37.29 -18.64 -11.35
CA SER A 61 -37.70 -18.30 -12.71
C SER A 61 -37.80 -16.79 -12.93
N TRP A 62 -37.78 -16.38 -14.20
CA TRP A 62 -38.02 -14.98 -14.57
C TRP A 62 -39.39 -14.46 -14.14
N ASP A 63 -40.43 -15.30 -14.22
CA ASP A 63 -41.79 -14.93 -13.82
C ASP A 63 -41.87 -14.65 -12.31
N GLU A 64 -41.17 -15.44 -11.49
CA GLU A 64 -41.10 -15.22 -10.04
C GLU A 64 -40.35 -13.93 -9.70
N LYS A 65 -39.26 -13.65 -10.40
CA LYS A 65 -38.52 -12.38 -10.28
C LYS A 65 -39.41 -11.18 -10.61
N GLU A 66 -40.11 -11.22 -11.74
CA GLU A 66 -40.99 -10.13 -12.17
C GLU A 66 -42.15 -9.92 -11.18
N LYS A 67 -42.75 -11.01 -10.70
CA LYS A 67 -43.80 -10.96 -9.68
C LYS A 67 -43.29 -10.27 -8.40
N LYS A 68 -42.08 -10.58 -7.96
CA LYS A 68 -41.48 -9.96 -6.75
C LYS A 68 -41.23 -8.46 -6.92
N ILE A 69 -40.83 -8.03 -8.11
CA ILE A 69 -40.70 -6.60 -8.43
C ILE A 69 -42.06 -5.90 -8.35
N LYS A 70 -43.09 -6.46 -8.99
CA LYS A 70 -44.46 -5.91 -8.91
C LYS A 70 -44.98 -5.82 -7.47
N GLU A 71 -44.74 -6.85 -6.66
CA GLU A 71 -45.10 -6.84 -5.23
C GLU A 71 -44.41 -5.70 -4.44
N LEU A 72 -43.17 -5.33 -4.80
CA LEU A 72 -42.45 -4.21 -4.16
C LEU A 72 -43.02 -2.87 -4.61
N GLU A 73 -43.29 -2.72 -5.90
CA GLU A 73 -43.90 -1.52 -6.49
C GLU A 73 -45.29 -1.24 -5.91
N GLU A 74 -46.15 -2.26 -5.83
CA GLU A 74 -47.48 -2.16 -5.21
C GLU A 74 -47.41 -1.76 -3.73
N LYS A 75 -46.37 -2.19 -3.03
CA LYS A 75 -46.10 -1.83 -1.63
C LYS A 75 -45.37 -0.49 -1.48
N ASN A 76 -45.10 0.20 -2.59
CA ASN A 76 -44.35 1.45 -2.65
C ASN A 76 -42.98 1.34 -1.93
N LYS A 77 -42.31 0.18 -2.07
CA LYS A 77 -40.99 -0.10 -1.52
C LYS A 77 -39.93 0.11 -2.59
N GLU A 78 -38.76 0.61 -2.18
CA GLU A 78 -37.61 0.75 -3.06
C GLU A 78 -37.11 -0.63 -3.52
N ILE A 79 -36.82 -0.75 -4.82
CA ILE A 79 -36.22 -1.96 -5.40
C ILE A 79 -34.73 -1.94 -5.02
N PRO A 80 -34.24 -2.94 -4.28
CA PRO A 80 -32.82 -3.04 -3.96
C PRO A 80 -31.98 -3.15 -5.23
N VAL A 81 -31.05 -2.23 -5.40
CA VAL A 81 -30.08 -2.23 -6.50
C VAL A 81 -28.67 -2.22 -5.92
N TYR A 82 -27.77 -2.93 -6.57
CA TYR A 82 -26.35 -2.74 -6.28
C TYR A 82 -25.99 -1.29 -6.60
N PRO A 83 -25.22 -0.61 -5.73
CA PRO A 83 -24.76 0.73 -6.04
C PRO A 83 -24.03 0.67 -7.38
N SER A 84 -24.52 1.44 -8.35
CA SER A 84 -23.77 1.64 -9.59
C SER A 84 -22.37 2.09 -9.17
N PHE A 85 -21.32 1.47 -9.72
CA PHE A 85 -19.94 1.96 -9.58
C PHE A 85 -19.86 3.37 -10.23
N LYS A 86 -20.39 4.38 -9.53
CA LYS A 86 -20.21 5.81 -9.76
C LYS A 86 -19.06 6.27 -8.88
N GLY A 87 -17.92 5.61 -9.06
CA GLY A 87 -16.64 5.97 -8.48
C GLY A 87 -15.62 5.77 -9.58
N ALA A 88 -14.85 6.83 -9.87
CA ALA A 88 -13.86 6.86 -10.93
C ALA A 88 -12.77 5.80 -10.72
N ILE A 89 -13.01 4.58 -11.18
CA ILE A 89 -11.94 3.71 -11.64
C ILE A 89 -11.66 4.22 -13.05
N GLU A 90 -10.52 4.88 -13.25
CA GLU A 90 -10.05 5.18 -14.60
C GLU A 90 -10.07 3.88 -15.38
N LEU A 91 -10.98 3.78 -16.36
CA LEU A 91 -11.06 2.61 -17.22
C LEU A 91 -9.69 2.42 -17.83
N THR A 92 -9.17 1.19 -17.78
CA THR A 92 -7.96 0.86 -18.53
C THR A 92 -8.21 1.14 -20.02
N GLN A 93 -7.15 1.47 -20.77
CA GLN A 93 -7.23 1.74 -22.20
C GLN A 93 -8.05 0.67 -22.96
N LYS A 94 -7.87 -0.61 -22.60
CA LYS A 94 -8.61 -1.74 -23.18
C LYS A 94 -10.11 -1.69 -22.88
N GLN A 95 -10.50 -1.34 -21.65
CA GLN A 95 -11.91 -1.22 -21.25
C GLN A 95 -12.58 -0.02 -21.93
N PHE A 96 -11.85 1.09 -22.10
CA PHE A 96 -12.34 2.24 -22.85
C PHE A 96 -12.60 1.90 -24.32
N GLU A 97 -11.64 1.24 -24.99
CA GLU A 97 -11.78 0.80 -26.38
C GLU A 97 -12.93 -0.20 -26.57
N ALA A 98 -13.12 -1.12 -25.63
CA ALA A 98 -14.24 -2.06 -25.64
C ALA A 98 -15.59 -1.33 -25.48
N LYS A 99 -15.67 -0.36 -24.56
CA LYS A 99 -16.86 0.46 -24.35
C LYS A 99 -17.20 1.29 -25.58
N GLU A 100 -16.21 1.91 -26.22
CA GLU A 100 -16.40 2.67 -27.46
C GLU A 100 -16.82 1.78 -28.65
N LYS A 101 -16.29 0.56 -28.77
CA LYS A 101 -16.75 -0.41 -29.77
C LYS A 101 -18.23 -0.77 -29.57
N LEU A 102 -18.66 -0.99 -28.33
CA LEU A 102 -20.06 -1.31 -28.01
C LEU A 102 -21.00 -0.12 -28.20
N LYS A 103 -20.56 1.11 -27.89
CA LYS A 103 -21.35 2.31 -28.22
C LYS A 103 -21.59 2.45 -29.72
N LYS A 104 -20.59 2.14 -30.55
CA LYS A 104 -20.71 2.16 -32.02
C LYS A 104 -21.70 1.13 -32.56
N THR A 105 -21.97 0.05 -31.81
CA THR A 105 -23.03 -0.92 -32.16
C THR A 105 -24.43 -0.48 -31.70
N GLY A 106 -24.58 0.75 -31.18
CA GLY A 106 -25.85 1.29 -30.67
C GLY A 106 -26.14 0.92 -29.22
N TRP A 107 -25.16 0.39 -28.48
CA TRP A 107 -25.34 0.00 -27.09
C TRP A 107 -25.25 1.22 -26.16
N ASP A 108 -26.36 1.55 -25.50
CA ASP A 108 -26.49 2.71 -24.62
C ASP A 108 -26.38 2.29 -23.15
N PHE A 109 -25.18 2.47 -22.59
CA PHE A 109 -24.88 2.12 -21.20
C PHE A 109 -25.67 2.97 -20.18
N ASP A 110 -26.16 4.15 -20.58
CA ASP A 110 -26.93 5.04 -19.69
C ASP A 110 -28.41 4.65 -19.62
N LYS A 111 -28.86 3.76 -20.52
CA LYS A 111 -30.21 3.18 -20.53
C LYS A 111 -30.26 1.73 -20.02
N MET A 112 -29.15 1.19 -19.54
CA MET A 112 -29.19 -0.14 -18.94
C MET A 112 -30.04 -0.13 -17.68
N PRO A 113 -30.90 -1.15 -17.48
CA PRO A 113 -31.59 -1.31 -16.23
C PRO A 113 -30.55 -1.43 -15.10
N PRO A 114 -30.84 -0.88 -13.90
CA PRO A 114 -29.93 -0.97 -12.78
C PRO A 114 -29.69 -2.44 -12.42
N ASN A 115 -28.49 -2.75 -11.92
CA ASN A 115 -28.18 -4.10 -11.48
C ASN A 115 -28.94 -4.39 -10.18
N ILE A 116 -30.01 -5.17 -10.27
CA ILE A 116 -30.90 -5.50 -9.15
C ILE A 116 -30.17 -6.43 -8.16
N ASP A 117 -30.31 -6.14 -6.88
CA ASP A 117 -29.80 -6.99 -5.81
C ASP A 117 -30.81 -8.11 -5.50
N TRP A 118 -30.73 -9.19 -6.29
CA TRP A 118 -31.67 -10.31 -6.23
C TRP A 118 -31.64 -11.05 -4.89
N GLU A 119 -30.50 -11.08 -4.21
CA GLU A 119 -30.38 -11.71 -2.89
C GLU A 119 -31.31 -11.05 -1.88
N LYS A 120 -31.32 -9.72 -1.81
CA LYS A 120 -32.22 -8.99 -0.89
C LYS A 120 -33.70 -9.21 -1.19
N ILE A 121 -34.04 -9.56 -2.43
CA ILE A 121 -35.42 -9.70 -2.89
C ILE A 121 -35.92 -11.15 -2.72
N LEU A 122 -35.11 -12.12 -3.14
CA LEU A 122 -35.52 -13.52 -3.30
C LEU A 122 -35.08 -14.42 -2.15
N TYR A 123 -33.86 -14.25 -1.65
CA TYR A 123 -33.25 -15.12 -0.65
C TYR A 123 -32.50 -14.29 0.41
N PRO A 124 -33.21 -13.41 1.14
CA PRO A 124 -32.58 -12.52 2.10
C PRO A 124 -31.91 -13.32 3.21
N PHE A 125 -30.70 -12.90 3.58
CA PHE A 125 -29.87 -13.51 4.63
C PHE A 125 -29.34 -14.92 4.36
N GLU A 126 -29.59 -15.50 3.18
CA GLU A 126 -29.07 -16.82 2.79
C GLU A 126 -27.56 -16.94 3.02
N PHE A 127 -26.83 -15.87 2.71
CA PHE A 127 -25.37 -15.83 2.85
C PHE A 127 -24.90 -14.99 4.03
N PHE A 128 -25.77 -14.68 4.98
CA PHE A 128 -25.47 -13.79 6.09
C PHE A 128 -24.25 -14.23 6.91
N CYS A 129 -24.18 -15.51 7.27
CA CYS A 129 -23.07 -16.07 8.04
C CYS A 129 -21.76 -16.02 7.25
N LEU A 130 -21.80 -16.18 5.92
CA LEU A 130 -20.62 -16.01 5.08
C LEU A 130 -20.16 -14.56 5.01
N TYR A 131 -21.06 -13.57 4.99
CA TYR A 131 -20.64 -12.16 5.06
C TYR A 131 -19.99 -11.81 6.38
N GLN A 132 -20.48 -12.40 7.48
CA GLN A 132 -19.82 -12.25 8.77
C GLN A 132 -18.41 -12.83 8.74
N PHE A 133 -18.27 -14.04 8.19
CA PHE A 133 -16.99 -14.70 8.04
C PHE A 133 -16.01 -13.92 7.13
N GLU A 134 -16.49 -13.43 5.99
CA GLU A 134 -15.74 -12.57 5.07
C GLU A 134 -15.24 -11.30 5.77
N ARG A 135 -16.11 -10.65 6.56
CA ARG A 135 -15.74 -9.47 7.35
C ARG A 135 -14.68 -9.82 8.39
N LEU A 136 -14.79 -10.96 9.06
CA LEU A 136 -13.77 -11.42 10.02
C LEU A 136 -12.41 -11.61 9.33
N LEU A 137 -12.39 -12.25 8.14
CA LEU A 137 -11.18 -12.42 7.34
C LEU A 137 -10.58 -11.09 6.90
N LYS A 138 -11.39 -10.20 6.31
CA LYS A 138 -10.95 -8.87 5.86
C LYS A 138 -10.37 -8.05 7.00
N ASN A 139 -11.04 -8.03 8.15
CA ASN A 139 -10.55 -7.34 9.34
C ASN A 139 -9.23 -7.94 9.83
N LYS A 140 -9.10 -9.27 9.83
CA LYS A 140 -7.85 -9.93 10.25
C LYS A 140 -6.70 -9.65 9.29
N ILE A 141 -6.96 -9.64 7.98
CA ILE A 141 -5.97 -9.26 6.95
C ILE A 141 -5.51 -7.81 7.16
N VAL A 142 -6.43 -6.88 7.41
CA VAL A 142 -6.09 -5.49 7.74
C VAL A 142 -5.26 -5.44 9.03
N GLU A 143 -5.67 -6.13 10.08
CA GLU A 143 -4.94 -6.18 11.36
C GLU A 143 -3.51 -6.73 11.20
N VAL A 144 -3.31 -7.80 10.43
CA VAL A 144 -1.99 -8.40 10.17
C VAL A 144 -1.15 -7.48 9.28
N ASN A 145 -1.75 -6.84 8.28
CA ASN A 145 -1.05 -5.83 7.46
C ASN A 145 -0.64 -4.61 8.29
N GLU A 146 -1.52 -4.10 9.14
CA GLU A 146 -1.21 -2.99 10.04
C GLU A 146 -0.18 -3.39 11.08
N LYS A 147 -0.27 -4.60 11.65
CA LYS A 147 0.74 -5.15 12.56
C LYS A 147 2.07 -5.32 11.86
N SER A 148 2.14 -5.86 10.65
CA SER A 148 3.40 -5.97 9.91
C SER A 148 3.93 -4.60 9.49
N LEU A 149 3.10 -3.62 9.15
CA LEU A 149 3.51 -2.23 8.90
C LEU A 149 3.98 -1.54 10.18
N ASN A 150 3.33 -1.82 11.31
CA ASN A 150 3.67 -1.28 12.62
C ASN A 150 4.89 -1.99 13.20
N GLU A 151 5.07 -3.29 13.03
CA GLU A 151 6.24 -4.09 13.38
C GLU A 151 7.39 -3.75 12.44
N ASN A 152 7.17 -3.51 11.15
CA ASN A 152 8.20 -2.94 10.29
C ASN A 152 8.52 -1.50 10.71
N ARG A 153 7.55 -0.69 11.16
CA ARG A 153 7.83 0.60 11.83
C ARG A 153 8.57 0.41 13.14
N THR A 154 8.27 -0.63 13.92
CA THR A 154 8.81 -0.94 15.25
C THR A 154 10.18 -1.60 15.13
N VAL A 155 10.47 -2.31 14.05
CA VAL A 155 11.76 -2.88 13.67
C VAL A 155 12.59 -1.79 12.98
N VAL A 156 12.01 -0.89 12.20
CA VAL A 156 12.69 0.35 11.77
C VAL A 156 12.94 1.29 12.98
N THR A 157 12.11 1.24 14.04
CA THR A 157 12.32 1.98 15.30
C THR A 157 12.99 1.20 16.42
N ASN A 158 13.30 -0.10 16.27
CA ASN A 158 14.11 -0.91 17.21
C ASN A 158 15.44 -1.35 16.58
N ILE A 159 15.59 -1.26 15.25
CA ILE A 159 16.91 -1.12 14.58
C ILE A 159 17.41 0.32 14.74
N PHE A 160 16.52 1.26 15.07
CA PHE A 160 16.86 2.43 15.86
C PHE A 160 16.61 2.13 17.35
N GLU A 161 17.48 1.34 17.98
CA GLU A 161 18.01 1.90 19.23
C GLU A 161 18.39 3.33 18.84
N ILE A 162 17.66 4.34 19.34
CA ILE A 162 18.20 5.69 19.35
C ILE A 162 19.55 5.44 20.00
N PRO A 163 20.67 5.57 19.26
CA PRO A 163 21.95 5.40 19.91
C PRO A 163 21.88 6.37 21.08
N GLU A 164 22.43 6.05 22.25
CA GLU A 164 22.46 6.99 23.38
C GLU A 164 22.94 8.40 22.96
N ASN A 165 23.52 8.52 21.75
CA ASN A 165 23.66 9.75 20.99
C ASN A 165 22.84 9.76 19.66
N GLU A 166 21.73 10.51 19.60
CA GLU A 166 21.00 10.82 18.37
C GLU A 166 21.83 11.78 17.49
N TYR A 167 22.61 11.21 16.59
CA TYR A 167 23.51 11.93 15.68
C TYR A 167 22.83 12.46 14.41
N SER A 168 21.56 12.09 14.19
CA SER A 168 20.84 12.41 12.95
C SER A 168 20.50 13.90 12.79
N GLY A 169 20.73 14.73 13.81
CA GLY A 169 20.46 16.18 13.78
C GLY A 169 19.08 16.46 13.18
N LYS A 170 18.03 15.77 13.65
CA LYS A 170 16.68 15.82 13.08
C LYS A 170 16.32 17.29 12.83
N ASN A 171 16.25 17.66 11.56
CA ASN A 171 15.80 18.94 11.00
C ASN A 171 16.62 20.22 11.29
N GLU A 172 17.79 20.19 11.92
CA GLU A 172 18.55 21.42 12.22
C GLU A 172 19.72 21.71 11.27
N LEU A 173 20.28 20.68 10.61
CA LEU A 173 21.42 20.88 9.71
C LEU A 173 21.01 21.40 8.34
N SER A 174 21.65 22.48 7.93
CA SER A 174 21.59 23.01 6.58
C SER A 174 22.13 22.00 5.56
N PRO A 175 21.69 22.09 4.30
CA PRO A 175 22.18 21.24 3.21
C PRO A 175 23.72 21.15 3.13
N LYS A 176 24.43 22.26 3.37
CA LYS A 176 25.90 22.29 3.32
C LYS A 176 26.55 21.58 4.50
N GLU A 177 26.00 21.70 5.70
CA GLU A 177 26.53 21.01 6.89
C GLU A 177 26.40 19.50 6.73
N LYS A 178 25.26 19.00 6.23
CA LYS A 178 25.07 17.58 5.93
C LYS A 178 26.12 17.06 4.94
N LEU A 179 26.40 17.83 3.90
CA LEU A 179 27.39 17.47 2.88
C LEU A 179 28.82 17.44 3.44
N ILE A 180 29.21 18.40 4.28
CA ILE A 180 30.53 18.42 4.93
C ILE A 180 30.73 17.20 5.81
N VAL A 181 29.70 16.81 6.59
CA VAL A 181 29.76 15.62 7.43
C VAL A 181 29.96 14.36 6.59
N LEU A 182 29.19 14.19 5.51
CA LEU A 182 29.33 13.04 4.60
C LEU A 182 30.69 13.01 3.89
N ASP A 183 31.23 14.17 3.53
CA ASP A 183 32.55 14.29 2.91
C ASP A 183 33.67 13.85 3.88
N LYS A 184 33.62 14.34 5.13
CA LYS A 184 34.57 13.94 6.18
C LYS A 184 34.48 12.46 6.57
N LEU A 185 33.30 11.86 6.45
CA LEU A 185 33.11 10.41 6.61
C LEU A 185 33.67 9.58 5.43
N GLY A 186 34.14 10.23 4.36
CA GLY A 186 34.62 9.57 3.15
C GLY A 186 33.52 9.02 2.25
N ILE A 187 32.25 9.30 2.55
CA ILE A 187 31.10 8.80 1.79
C ILE A 187 31.04 9.45 0.41
N VAL A 188 31.31 10.76 0.32
CA VAL A 188 31.32 11.47 -0.96
C VAL A 188 32.35 10.86 -1.91
N GLU A 189 33.57 10.63 -1.43
CA GLU A 189 34.64 10.02 -2.24
C GLU A 189 34.32 8.56 -2.60
N LEU A 190 33.78 7.78 -1.66
CA LEU A 190 33.33 6.40 -1.93
C LEU A 190 32.27 6.35 -3.03
N LEU A 191 31.31 7.28 -3.03
CA LEU A 191 30.26 7.36 -4.05
C LEU A 191 30.84 7.77 -5.40
N ARG A 192 31.76 8.74 -5.43
CA ARG A 192 32.43 9.17 -6.66
C ARG A 192 33.17 8.03 -7.34
N GLN A 193 33.88 7.20 -6.58
CA GLN A 193 34.61 6.04 -7.11
C GLN A 193 33.70 4.97 -7.71
N LYS A 194 32.42 4.95 -7.34
CA LYS A 194 31.41 4.03 -7.88
C LYS A 194 30.66 4.58 -9.09
N LEU A 195 30.80 5.87 -9.40
CA LEU A 195 30.19 6.47 -10.57
C LEU A 195 31.02 6.15 -11.82
N ASN A 196 30.35 5.92 -12.95
CA ASN A 196 31.04 5.72 -14.24
C ASN A 196 31.91 6.93 -14.63
N PHE A 197 31.63 8.11 -14.07
CA PHE A 197 32.41 9.33 -14.22
C PHE A 197 32.54 10.03 -12.87
N ASN A 198 33.75 10.07 -12.32
CA ASN A 198 34.03 10.58 -10.97
C ASN A 198 33.73 12.08 -10.79
N ASP A 199 33.54 12.81 -11.90
CA ASP A 199 33.26 14.25 -11.93
C ASP A 199 31.79 14.57 -12.24
N ASN A 200 30.92 13.55 -12.32
CA ASN A 200 29.50 13.75 -12.59
C ASN A 200 28.76 14.23 -11.33
N ALA A 201 28.82 15.55 -11.10
CA ALA A 201 28.17 16.20 -9.96
C ALA A 201 26.64 16.05 -9.96
N THR A 202 26.01 15.83 -11.12
CA THR A 202 24.55 15.65 -11.22
C THR A 202 24.13 14.31 -10.64
N HIS A 203 24.76 13.21 -11.05
CA HIS A 203 24.46 11.89 -10.49
C HIS A 203 24.86 11.81 -9.01
N LEU A 204 25.98 12.43 -8.63
CA LEU A 204 26.37 12.54 -7.23
C LEU A 204 25.29 13.27 -6.41
N ALA A 205 24.71 14.35 -6.95
CA ALA A 205 23.64 15.09 -6.29
C ALA A 205 22.33 14.30 -6.20
N GLU A 206 21.98 13.49 -7.21
CA GLU A 206 20.79 12.61 -7.14
C GLU A 206 20.93 11.58 -6.02
N ILE A 207 22.09 10.93 -5.92
CA ILE A 207 22.37 9.94 -4.88
C ILE A 207 22.40 10.60 -3.50
N LEU A 208 23.09 11.73 -3.36
CA LEU A 208 23.15 12.46 -2.09
C LEU A 208 21.79 13.03 -1.70
N GLY A 209 20.96 13.45 -2.65
CA GLY A 209 19.59 13.88 -2.42
C GLY A 209 18.75 12.75 -1.82
N ALA A 210 18.87 11.53 -2.36
CA ALA A 210 18.22 10.34 -1.81
C ALA A 210 18.70 9.98 -0.39
N ILE A 211 20.01 10.14 -0.11
CA ILE A 211 20.59 9.85 1.22
C ILE A 211 20.19 10.91 2.26
N THR A 212 20.18 12.18 1.88
CA THR A 212 20.06 13.31 2.82
C THR A 212 18.65 13.91 2.92
N GLY A 213 17.77 13.54 2.00
CA GLY A 213 16.44 14.15 1.82
C GLY A 213 16.51 15.60 1.30
N ILE A 214 17.66 16.07 0.80
CA ILE A 214 17.79 17.42 0.25
C ILE A 214 17.16 17.45 -1.14
N ASP A 215 16.18 18.34 -1.33
CA ASP A 215 15.56 18.57 -2.63
C ASP A 215 16.56 19.18 -3.64
N ASN A 216 16.70 18.53 -4.81
CA ASN A 216 17.55 18.98 -5.92
C ASN A 216 16.74 19.40 -7.16
N THR A 217 15.43 19.62 -7.07
CA THR A 217 14.59 20.07 -8.20
C THR A 217 15.10 21.35 -8.87
N LYS A 218 15.80 22.22 -8.12
CA LYS A 218 16.37 23.48 -8.61
C LYS A 218 17.86 23.41 -8.97
N GLY A 219 18.49 22.23 -8.93
CA GLY A 219 19.91 22.04 -9.25
C GLY A 219 20.89 22.60 -8.20
N THR A 220 20.41 23.07 -7.05
CA THR A 220 21.23 23.65 -5.99
C THR A 220 22.22 22.65 -5.41
N LEU A 221 21.79 21.39 -5.20
CA LEU A 221 22.64 20.32 -4.68
C LEU A 221 23.71 19.91 -5.71
N THR A 222 23.35 19.91 -7.00
CA THR A 222 24.33 19.74 -8.10
C THR A 222 25.40 20.84 -8.05
N GLY A 223 25.00 22.09 -7.79
CA GLY A 223 25.94 23.19 -7.57
C GLY A 223 26.90 22.92 -6.42
N TYR A 224 26.41 22.43 -5.27
CA TYR A 224 27.25 22.11 -4.12
C TYR A 224 28.21 20.94 -4.40
N CYS A 225 27.72 19.88 -5.04
CA CYS A 225 28.52 18.71 -5.41
C CYS A 225 29.67 19.07 -6.35
N ASN A 226 29.46 19.98 -7.30
CA ASN A 226 30.53 20.46 -8.19
C ASN A 226 31.72 21.05 -7.42
N TYR A 227 31.47 21.81 -6.37
CA TYR A 227 32.53 22.46 -5.58
C TYR A 227 33.15 21.53 -4.52
N LEU A 228 32.46 20.46 -4.12
CA LEU A 228 33.07 19.37 -3.35
C LEU A 228 34.09 18.62 -4.22
N THR A 229 33.67 18.19 -5.41
CA THR A 229 34.51 17.45 -6.37
C THR A 229 35.76 18.23 -6.78
N ARG A 230 35.64 19.55 -6.95
CA ARG A 230 36.74 20.43 -7.37
C ARG A 230 37.62 20.93 -6.22
N SER A 231 37.21 20.69 -4.98
CA SER A 231 37.89 21.21 -3.77
C SER A 231 38.13 22.73 -3.78
N ASP A 232 37.28 23.50 -4.47
CA ASP A 232 37.33 24.96 -4.48
C ASP A 232 36.40 25.51 -3.39
N HIS A 233 37.00 26.10 -2.37
CA HIS A 233 36.32 26.64 -1.20
C HIS A 233 35.98 28.13 -1.29
N SER A 234 36.48 28.83 -2.32
CA SER A 234 36.28 30.27 -2.50
C SER A 234 34.86 30.62 -2.98
N ASN A 235 34.19 29.67 -3.63
CA ASN A 235 32.88 29.90 -4.21
C ASN A 235 31.75 29.84 -3.16
N LYS A 236 30.76 30.73 -3.27
CA LYS A 236 29.57 30.73 -2.39
C LYS A 236 28.77 29.43 -2.40
N ASN A 237 28.89 28.61 -3.45
CA ASN A 237 28.22 27.30 -3.55
C ASN A 237 29.07 26.18 -2.96
N SER A 238 30.33 26.42 -2.60
CA SER A 238 31.12 25.44 -1.86
C SER A 238 30.46 25.18 -0.50
N PRO A 239 30.26 23.92 -0.10
CA PRO A 239 29.82 23.61 1.27
C PRO A 239 30.76 24.19 2.33
N TYR A 240 32.06 24.28 2.01
CA TYR A 240 33.13 24.81 2.85
C TYR A 240 33.31 26.33 2.78
N SER A 241 32.42 27.06 2.08
CA SER A 241 32.58 28.50 1.86
C SER A 241 32.44 29.36 3.12
N SER A 242 31.86 28.81 4.21
CA SER A 242 31.62 29.52 5.46
C SER A 242 32.24 28.76 6.62
N GLU A 243 33.14 29.42 7.34
CA GLU A 243 33.79 28.87 8.54
C GLU A 243 32.78 28.47 9.61
N ASN A 244 31.69 29.25 9.79
CA ASN A 244 30.63 28.91 10.74
C ASN A 244 29.93 27.60 10.38
N THR A 245 29.61 27.40 9.10
CA THR A 245 29.02 26.15 8.58
C THR A 245 29.96 24.96 8.77
N VAL A 246 31.25 25.15 8.50
CA VAL A 246 32.27 24.10 8.72
C VAL A 246 32.38 23.75 10.21
N ASN A 247 32.43 24.74 11.09
CA ASN A 247 32.55 24.52 12.53
C ASN A 247 31.35 23.74 13.10
N LYS A 248 30.12 24.09 12.69
CA LYS A 248 28.91 23.34 13.07
C LYS A 248 28.92 21.90 12.57
N ALA A 249 29.31 21.70 11.31
CA ALA A 249 29.44 20.35 10.75
C ALA A 249 30.50 19.52 11.49
N MET A 250 31.64 20.13 11.84
CA MET A 250 32.71 19.46 12.58
C MET A 250 32.33 19.15 14.03
N GLN A 251 31.55 20.00 14.71
CA GLN A 251 31.01 19.68 16.03
C GLN A 251 30.24 18.37 16.01
N ILE A 252 29.40 18.19 14.98
CA ILE A 252 28.60 16.97 14.81
C ILE A 252 29.49 15.79 14.41
N TYR A 253 30.39 15.94 13.44
CA TYR A 253 31.33 14.89 13.07
C TYR A 253 32.12 14.38 14.29
N ASN A 254 32.60 15.28 15.14
CA ASN A 254 33.35 14.93 16.34
C ASN A 254 32.50 14.20 17.39
N THR A 255 31.19 14.42 17.41
CA THR A 255 30.30 13.69 18.32
C THR A 255 30.25 12.20 18.01
N PHE A 256 30.57 11.76 16.78
CA PHE A 256 30.51 10.37 16.36
C PHE A 256 31.61 9.48 16.99
N LYS A 257 32.58 10.07 17.70
CA LYS A 257 33.68 9.35 18.40
C LYS A 257 34.39 8.32 17.50
N LEU A 258 34.55 8.66 16.22
CA LEU A 258 35.25 7.80 15.28
C LEU A 258 36.73 7.78 15.62
N LYS A 259 37.38 6.63 15.43
CA LYS A 259 38.85 6.57 15.45
C LYS A 259 39.31 7.38 14.25
N ASP A 260 39.82 8.58 14.47
CA ASP A 260 40.56 9.27 13.43
C ASP A 260 41.71 8.34 13.03
N LYS A 261 41.62 7.78 11.82
CA LYS A 261 42.81 7.26 11.17
C LYS A 261 43.59 8.48 10.69
N THR A 262 44.28 9.13 11.62
CA THR A 262 45.53 9.81 11.29
C THR A 262 46.57 8.72 11.10
N ASN A 263 46.76 8.35 9.83
CA ASN A 263 48.05 8.12 9.16
C ASN A 263 47.80 7.64 7.74
#